data_AF-A0AA37UNT4-F1
#
_entry.id   AF-A0AA37UNT4-F1
#
_cell.length_a   1.000
_cell.length_b   1.000
_cell.length_c   1.000
_cell.angle_alpha   90.00
_cell.angle_beta   90.00
_cell.angle_gamma   90.00
#
_symmetry.space_group_name_H-M   'P 1'
#
loop_
_entity.id
_entity.type
_entity.pdbx_description
1 polymer ?
#
loop_
_entity_poly.entity_id
_entity_poly.type
_entity_poly.pdbx_seq_one_letter_code
_entity_poly.pdbx_strand_id
1 'polypeptide(L)'
;MLVTSTGSGTLVGKTGRYKVFPVTGTALMALAFLLMSRMTPSTSALVQSLYLVILGAGIGLSMQVLVLIVQNTSSFEDLGVATSGVTFFRTIGSSFGAAIFGSLFSNFLDGRMPAALAASGAPPEAVSSPGALHRQPHNVAAPIVQAYSESLSEVFFWAAPVAMLGFVVALFLREIPLRDIHNSAVDLGDGFGMPTTDTPERLLENAIARMLRGDPGVRLRSISMRPDCRLDVAGLWGVMRIYRFGQMYGAARLSDIGESMRIPFEVIEPTFARLVAGGYAQRAGDQMWLTPAGAQQVDYVYSLLLAWIVDKLSRSPSYQGRPDRREVENALQHIAHRVLAQRDWHDDAPSTGGLQAGAGSRY
;
A
#
# COMPACT_ATOMS: atom_id res chain seq x y z
N MET A 1 -12.52 6.59 -12.28
CA MET A 1 -11.61 5.43 -12.36
C MET A 1 -10.40 5.66 -11.47
N LEU A 2 -9.24 6.17 -11.94
CA LEU A 2 -8.02 6.28 -11.12
C LEU A 2 -8.23 7.07 -9.81
N VAL A 3 -8.84 8.25 -9.88
CA VAL A 3 -9.09 9.11 -8.70
C VAL A 3 -10.01 8.43 -7.68
N THR A 4 -11.10 7.81 -8.14
CA THR A 4 -12.06 7.11 -7.27
C THR A 4 -11.47 5.82 -6.71
N SER A 5 -10.60 5.15 -7.46
CA SER A 5 -9.87 3.95 -7.06
C SER A 5 -8.90 4.30 -5.92
N THR A 6 -7.95 5.22 -6.15
CA THR A 6 -7.00 5.70 -5.15
C THR A 6 -7.67 6.35 -3.94
N GLY A 7 -8.76 7.09 -4.16
CA GLY A 7 -9.56 7.68 -3.10
C GLY A 7 -10.27 6.63 -2.24
N SER A 8 -10.84 5.59 -2.84
CA SER A 8 -11.51 4.52 -2.09
C SER A 8 -10.53 3.70 -1.25
N GLY A 9 -9.35 3.36 -1.78
CA GLY A 9 -8.31 2.64 -1.04
C GLY A 9 -7.81 3.42 0.19
N THR A 10 -7.61 4.73 0.04
CA THR A 10 -7.20 5.60 1.16
C THR A 10 -8.32 5.82 2.20
N LEU A 11 -9.59 5.89 1.77
CA LEU A 11 -10.73 6.05 2.68
C LEU A 11 -11.06 4.77 3.45
N VAL A 12 -10.93 3.60 2.81
CA VAL A 12 -11.10 2.29 3.46
C VAL A 12 -10.02 2.09 4.54
N GLY A 13 -8.77 2.45 4.25
CA GLY A 13 -7.67 2.40 5.22
C GLY A 13 -7.89 3.28 6.46
N LYS A 14 -8.69 4.35 6.36
CA LYS A 14 -9.01 5.25 7.48
C LYS A 14 -10.28 4.89 8.25
N THR A 15 -11.29 4.31 7.58
CA THR A 15 -12.63 4.11 8.16
C THR A 15 -12.88 2.69 8.67
N GLY A 16 -12.10 1.70 8.23
CA GLY A 16 -12.26 0.31 8.67
C GLY A 16 -13.53 -0.39 8.15
N ARG A 17 -14.40 0.32 7.41
CA ARG A 17 -15.69 -0.16 6.90
C ARG A 17 -15.70 -0.21 5.37
N TYR A 18 -15.46 -1.38 4.80
CA TYR A 18 -15.35 -1.53 3.34
C TYR A 18 -16.65 -1.88 2.64
N LYS A 19 -17.67 -2.41 3.34
CA LYS A 19 -18.90 -2.92 2.70
C LYS A 19 -19.64 -1.84 1.91
N VAL A 20 -19.58 -0.59 2.37
CA VAL A 20 -20.26 0.55 1.74
C VAL A 20 -19.74 0.79 0.31
N PHE A 21 -18.47 0.51 0.02
CA PHE A 21 -17.87 0.85 -1.28
C PHE A 21 -18.33 -0.04 -2.44
N PRO A 22 -18.30 -1.39 -2.36
CA PRO A 22 -18.87 -2.24 -3.42
C PRO A 22 -20.38 -2.04 -3.59
N VAL A 23 -21.12 -1.79 -2.50
CA VAL A 23 -22.57 -1.55 -2.55
C VAL A 23 -22.87 -0.22 -3.26
N THR A 24 -22.20 0.87 -2.88
CA THR A 24 -22.37 2.17 -3.56
C THR A 24 -21.85 2.14 -4.99
N GLY A 25 -20.73 1.45 -5.24
CA GLY A 25 -20.14 1.33 -6.56
C GLY A 25 -21.06 0.60 -7.55
N THR A 26 -21.60 -0.55 -7.17
CA THR A 26 -22.57 -1.31 -7.98
C THR A 26 -23.89 -0.57 -8.16
N ALA A 27 -24.37 0.17 -7.15
CA ALA A 27 -25.53 1.04 -7.29
C ALA A 27 -25.31 2.16 -8.32
N LEU A 28 -24.13 2.80 -8.29
CA LEU A 28 -23.75 3.83 -9.26
C LEU A 28 -23.63 3.27 -10.67
N MET A 29 -23.10 2.05 -10.83
CA MET A 29 -23.05 1.38 -12.13
C MET A 29 -24.46 1.10 -12.68
N ALA A 30 -25.37 0.58 -11.86
CA ALA A 30 -26.76 0.32 -12.26
C ALA A 30 -27.47 1.62 -12.66
N LEU A 31 -27.28 2.70 -11.88
CA LEU A 31 -27.79 4.03 -12.20
C LEU A 31 -27.19 4.56 -13.51
N ALA A 32 -25.88 4.42 -13.72
CA ALA A 32 -25.22 4.87 -14.94
C ALA A 32 -25.77 4.15 -16.18
N PHE A 33 -25.92 2.83 -16.15
CA PHE A 33 -26.50 2.09 -17.28
C PHE A 33 -27.95 2.50 -17.55
N LEU A 34 -28.75 2.74 -16.51
CA LEU A 34 -30.12 3.22 -16.68
C LEU A 34 -30.17 4.64 -17.27
N LEU A 35 -29.27 5.54 -16.86
CA LEU A 35 -29.14 6.87 -17.45
C LEU A 35 -28.70 6.80 -18.91
N MET A 36 -27.69 5.97 -19.21
CA MET A 36 -27.18 5.77 -20.57
C MET A 36 -28.21 5.11 -21.49
N SER A 37 -29.10 4.25 -20.97
CA SER A 37 -30.19 3.66 -21.75
C SER A 37 -31.22 4.68 -22.27
N ARG A 38 -31.24 5.89 -21.72
CA ARG A 38 -32.12 6.98 -22.15
C ARG A 38 -31.44 7.99 -23.07
N MET A 39 -30.22 7.71 -23.52
CA MET A 39 -29.49 8.60 -24.40
C MET A 39 -30.12 8.63 -25.80
N THR A 40 -30.37 9.83 -26.29
CA THR A 40 -30.79 10.09 -27.67
C THR A 40 -29.65 10.71 -28.47
N PRO A 41 -29.73 10.73 -29.82
CA PRO A 41 -28.74 11.40 -30.67
C PRO A 41 -28.56 12.90 -30.36
N SER A 42 -29.54 13.55 -29.74
CA SER A 42 -29.52 14.95 -29.32
C SER A 42 -28.86 15.20 -27.95
N THR A 43 -28.39 14.15 -27.27
CA THR A 43 -27.78 14.28 -25.94
C THR A 43 -26.46 15.06 -26.02
N SER A 44 -26.31 16.10 -25.20
CA SER A 44 -25.09 16.92 -25.21
C SER A 44 -23.86 16.14 -24.73
N ALA A 45 -22.69 16.46 -25.29
CA ALA A 45 -21.42 15.83 -24.92
C ALA A 45 -21.10 15.92 -23.41
N LEU A 46 -21.55 17.00 -22.76
CA LEU A 46 -21.39 17.18 -21.30
C LEU A 46 -22.20 16.14 -20.51
N VAL A 47 -23.44 15.86 -20.92
CA VAL A 47 -24.30 14.87 -20.26
C VAL A 47 -23.74 13.46 -20.47
N GLN A 48 -23.27 13.14 -21.68
CA GLN A 48 -22.60 11.87 -21.97
C GLN A 48 -21.35 11.68 -21.12
N SER A 49 -20.52 12.72 -21.01
CA SER A 49 -19.31 12.72 -20.19
C SER A 49 -19.64 12.51 -18.71
N LEU A 50 -20.71 13.15 -18.20
CA LEU A 50 -21.18 12.97 -16.83
C LEU A 50 -21.59 11.52 -16.57
N TYR A 51 -22.33 10.88 -17.49
CA TYR A 51 -22.72 9.48 -17.33
C TYR A 51 -21.51 8.53 -17.31
N LEU A 52 -20.52 8.77 -18.16
CA LEU A 52 -19.25 8.01 -18.15
C LEU A 52 -18.45 8.25 -16.87
N VAL A 53 -18.49 9.45 -16.29
CA VAL A 53 -17.89 9.73 -14.98
C VAL A 53 -18.58 8.95 -13.87
N ILE A 54 -19.93 8.90 -13.86
CA ILE A 54 -20.70 8.13 -12.88
C ILE A 54 -20.37 6.62 -13.00
N LEU A 55 -20.37 6.09 -14.22
CA LEU A 55 -19.98 4.70 -14.48
C LEU A 55 -18.54 4.43 -14.02
N GLY A 56 -17.63 5.34 -14.36
CA GLY A 56 -16.22 5.28 -14.00
C GLY A 56 -15.95 5.40 -12.50
N ALA A 57 -16.82 6.08 -11.77
CA ALA A 57 -16.78 6.12 -10.31
C ALA A 57 -17.26 4.80 -9.70
N GLY A 58 -18.38 4.26 -10.20
CA GLY A 58 -18.94 3.00 -9.73
C GLY A 58 -17.98 1.82 -9.89
N ILE A 59 -17.32 1.73 -11.05
CA ILE A 59 -16.30 0.70 -11.31
C ILE A 59 -15.09 0.89 -10.38
N GLY A 60 -14.59 2.12 -10.23
CA GLY A 60 -13.43 2.40 -9.38
C GLY A 60 -13.66 2.10 -7.90
N LEU A 61 -14.85 2.38 -7.38
CA LEU A 61 -15.25 2.09 -5.99
C LEU A 61 -15.34 0.59 -5.70
N SER A 62 -15.68 -0.21 -6.73
CA SER A 62 -15.87 -1.66 -6.57
C SER A 62 -14.58 -2.44 -6.80
N MET A 63 -13.78 -2.05 -7.79
CA MET A 63 -12.68 -2.85 -8.32
C MET A 63 -11.58 -3.11 -7.28
N GLN A 64 -11.10 -2.08 -6.58
CA GLN A 64 -10.03 -2.27 -5.58
C GLN A 64 -10.54 -2.90 -4.29
N VAL A 65 -11.76 -2.55 -3.87
CA VAL A 65 -12.27 -2.98 -2.57
C VAL A 65 -12.57 -4.48 -2.56
N LEU A 66 -13.06 -5.06 -3.67
CA LEU A 66 -13.28 -6.51 -3.76
C LEU A 66 -11.98 -7.32 -3.63
N VAL A 67 -10.89 -6.85 -4.24
CA VAL A 67 -9.57 -7.49 -4.10
C VAL A 67 -9.10 -7.40 -2.66
N LEU A 68 -9.20 -6.22 -2.05
CA LEU A 68 -8.85 -6.00 -0.64
C LEU A 68 -9.64 -6.91 0.31
N ILE A 69 -10.95 -7.08 0.07
CA ILE A 69 -11.80 -7.97 0.88
C ILE A 69 -11.25 -9.39 0.86
N VAL A 70 -11.03 -9.94 -0.33
CA VAL A 70 -10.54 -11.31 -0.48
C VAL A 70 -9.18 -11.46 0.19
N GLN A 71 -8.27 -10.51 -0.06
CA GLN A 71 -6.95 -10.48 0.57
C GLN A 71 -7.03 -10.41 2.10
N ASN A 72 -7.99 -9.67 2.65
CA ASN A 72 -8.18 -9.54 4.10
C ASN A 72 -8.75 -10.81 4.75
N THR A 73 -9.61 -11.53 4.02
CA THR A 73 -10.27 -12.74 4.50
C THR A 73 -9.43 -14.01 4.33
N SER A 74 -8.42 -13.98 3.47
CA SER A 74 -7.52 -15.11 3.23
C SER A 74 -6.41 -15.23 4.27
N SER A 75 -5.94 -16.46 4.46
CA SER A 75 -4.66 -16.73 5.13
C SER A 75 -3.51 -16.16 4.28
N PHE A 76 -2.35 -15.93 4.89
CA PHE A 76 -1.20 -15.40 4.14
C PHE A 76 -0.70 -16.41 3.11
N GLU A 77 -0.80 -17.70 3.45
CA GLU A 77 -0.44 -18.85 2.61
C GLU A 77 -1.31 -18.93 1.35
N ASP A 78 -2.61 -18.60 1.47
CA ASP A 78 -3.56 -18.68 0.36
C ASP A 78 -3.73 -17.34 -0.38
N LEU A 79 -3.01 -16.29 -0.01
CA LEU A 79 -3.19 -14.93 -0.54
C LEU A 79 -3.00 -14.88 -2.08
N GLY A 80 -2.03 -15.64 -2.58
CA GLY A 80 -1.76 -15.78 -4.01
C GLY A 80 -2.87 -16.50 -4.77
N VAL A 81 -3.41 -17.59 -4.19
CA VAL A 81 -4.53 -18.36 -4.77
C VAL A 81 -5.81 -17.53 -4.76
N ALA A 82 -6.06 -16.81 -3.67
CA ALA A 82 -7.25 -15.98 -3.53
C ALA A 82 -7.25 -14.80 -4.50
N THR A 83 -6.11 -14.10 -4.63
CA THR A 83 -5.97 -12.95 -5.55
C THR A 83 -6.02 -13.39 -7.01
N SER A 84 -5.36 -14.51 -7.36
CA SER A 84 -5.42 -15.07 -8.70
C SER A 84 -6.83 -15.56 -9.06
N GLY A 85 -7.55 -16.18 -8.12
CA GLY A 85 -8.95 -16.56 -8.29
C GLY A 85 -9.86 -15.38 -8.63
N VAL A 86 -9.74 -14.26 -7.90
CA VAL A 86 -10.49 -13.03 -8.21
C VAL A 86 -10.18 -12.53 -9.61
N THR A 87 -8.91 -12.52 -9.99
CA THR A 87 -8.49 -12.08 -11.33
C THR A 87 -9.00 -13.03 -12.42
N PHE A 88 -8.95 -14.34 -12.19
CA PHE A 88 -9.44 -15.35 -13.12
C PHE A 88 -10.94 -15.19 -13.40
N PHE A 89 -11.77 -15.11 -12.35
CA PHE A 89 -13.21 -14.89 -12.51
C PHE A 89 -13.52 -13.55 -13.18
N ARG A 90 -12.72 -12.51 -12.91
CA ARG A 90 -12.85 -11.21 -13.56
C ARG A 90 -12.53 -11.27 -15.05
N THR A 91 -11.46 -11.94 -15.45
CA THR A 91 -11.08 -12.11 -16.86
C THR A 91 -12.16 -12.91 -17.61
N ILE A 92 -12.66 -13.99 -16.99
CA ILE A 92 -13.80 -14.74 -17.52
C ILE A 92 -15.02 -13.85 -17.70
N GLY A 93 -15.38 -13.09 -16.67
CA GLY A 93 -16.51 -12.15 -16.72
C GLY A 93 -16.36 -11.08 -17.79
N SER A 94 -15.15 -10.53 -17.98
CA SER A 94 -14.89 -9.55 -19.04
C SER A 94 -15.03 -10.14 -20.44
N SER A 95 -14.55 -11.37 -20.65
CA SER A 95 -14.65 -12.05 -21.94
C SER A 95 -16.10 -12.40 -22.28
N PHE A 96 -16.83 -13.00 -21.33
CA PHE A 96 -18.26 -13.28 -21.53
C PHE A 96 -19.08 -12.01 -21.68
N GLY A 97 -18.81 -10.98 -20.88
CA GLY A 97 -19.49 -9.68 -20.98
C GLY A 97 -19.28 -9.05 -22.36
N ALA A 98 -18.03 -8.97 -22.83
CA ALA A 98 -17.72 -8.44 -24.15
C ALA A 98 -18.41 -9.23 -25.27
N ALA A 99 -18.41 -10.57 -25.18
CA ALA A 99 -19.06 -11.42 -26.17
C ALA A 99 -20.60 -11.26 -26.18
N ILE A 100 -21.25 -11.26 -25.00
CA ILE A 100 -22.70 -11.14 -24.87
C ILE A 100 -23.15 -9.74 -25.34
N PHE A 101 -22.57 -8.68 -24.80
CA PHE A 101 -22.97 -7.31 -25.16
C PHE A 101 -22.57 -6.95 -26.59
N GLY A 102 -21.44 -7.48 -27.10
CA GLY A 102 -21.07 -7.37 -28.51
C GLY A 102 -22.06 -8.07 -29.42
N SER A 103 -22.52 -9.28 -29.06
CA SER A 103 -23.53 -10.01 -29.84
C SER A 103 -24.89 -9.31 -29.82
N LEU A 104 -25.32 -8.79 -28.65
CA LEU A 104 -26.53 -8.00 -28.53
C LEU A 104 -26.45 -6.75 -29.41
N PHE A 105 -25.34 -6.02 -29.33
CA PHE A 105 -25.12 -4.83 -30.15
C PHE A 105 -25.20 -5.16 -31.64
N SER A 106 -24.50 -6.20 -32.10
CA SER A 106 -24.56 -6.62 -33.51
C SER A 106 -25.97 -7.02 -33.91
N ASN A 107 -26.68 -7.81 -33.10
CA ASN A 107 -28.05 -8.24 -33.43
C ASN A 107 -29.02 -7.06 -33.54
N PHE A 108 -28.95 -6.11 -32.61
CA PHE A 108 -29.75 -4.91 -32.63
C PHE A 108 -29.41 -3.99 -33.80
N LEU A 109 -28.13 -3.88 -34.13
CA LEU A 109 -27.67 -3.09 -35.25
C LEU A 109 -28.10 -3.72 -36.57
N ASP A 110 -27.94 -5.04 -36.73
CA ASP A 110 -28.35 -5.79 -37.93
C ASP A 110 -29.86 -5.70 -38.16
N GLY A 111 -30.66 -5.65 -37.10
CA GLY A 111 -32.12 -5.45 -37.21
C GLY A 111 -32.52 -4.04 -37.66
N ARG A 112 -31.70 -3.02 -37.39
CA ARG A 112 -32.02 -1.59 -37.66
C ARG A 112 -31.31 -1.03 -38.88
N MET A 113 -30.12 -1.53 -39.20
CA MET A 113 -29.24 -1.00 -40.24
C MET A 113 -29.83 -1.09 -41.65
N PRO A 114 -30.53 -2.16 -42.06
CA PRO A 114 -31.11 -2.24 -43.41
C PRO A 114 -32.14 -1.13 -43.67
N ALA A 115 -33.01 -0.85 -42.70
CA ALA A 115 -33.99 0.23 -42.80
C ALA A 115 -33.32 1.62 -42.80
N ALA A 116 -32.28 1.81 -41.98
CA ALA A 116 -31.52 3.06 -41.93
C ALA A 116 -30.74 3.33 -43.23
N LEU A 117 -30.18 2.29 -43.86
CA LEU A 117 -29.51 2.37 -45.17
C LEU A 117 -30.51 2.74 -46.28
N ALA A 118 -31.67 2.08 -46.31
CA ALA A 118 -32.72 2.39 -47.26
C ALA A 118 -33.22 3.84 -47.13
N ALA A 119 -33.37 4.33 -45.90
CA ALA A 119 -33.81 5.70 -45.62
C ALA A 119 -32.73 6.77 -45.87
N SER A 120 -31.45 6.44 -45.69
CA SER A 120 -30.34 7.39 -45.90
C SER A 120 -29.90 7.50 -47.36
N GLY A 121 -30.10 6.46 -48.18
CA GLY A 121 -29.54 6.38 -49.53
C GLY A 121 -28.01 6.32 -49.56
N ALA A 122 -27.37 6.03 -48.42
CA ALA A 122 -25.93 5.99 -48.29
C ALA A 122 -25.33 4.75 -48.98
N PRO A 123 -24.15 4.85 -49.60
CA PRO A 123 -23.43 3.68 -50.07
C PRO A 123 -23.03 2.78 -48.87
N PRO A 124 -23.07 1.45 -49.00
CA PRO A 124 -22.79 0.52 -47.89
C PRO A 124 -21.42 0.74 -47.23
N GLU A 125 -20.44 1.21 -48.01
CA GLU A 125 -19.09 1.54 -47.55
C GLU A 125 -19.04 2.67 -46.50
N ALA A 126 -20.06 3.55 -46.48
CA ALA A 126 -20.14 4.63 -45.50
C ALA A 126 -20.47 4.12 -44.08
N VAL A 127 -21.05 2.92 -43.96
CA VAL A 127 -21.37 2.29 -42.66
C VAL A 127 -20.13 1.68 -42.02
N SER A 128 -19.18 1.21 -42.83
CA SER A 128 -17.99 0.48 -42.37
C SER A 128 -16.92 1.36 -41.74
N SER A 129 -17.01 2.71 -41.84
CA SER A 129 -16.05 3.59 -41.15
C SER A 129 -16.69 4.88 -40.60
N PRO A 130 -16.43 5.23 -39.33
CA PRO A 130 -16.91 6.48 -38.71
C PRO A 130 -16.45 7.74 -39.45
N GLY A 131 -15.26 7.69 -40.08
CA GLY A 131 -14.69 8.79 -40.85
C GLY A 131 -15.25 8.94 -42.28
N ALA A 132 -15.79 7.88 -42.88
CA ALA A 132 -16.57 8.01 -44.11
C ALA A 132 -17.96 8.57 -43.82
N LEU A 133 -18.56 8.17 -42.69
CA LEU A 133 -19.87 8.68 -42.26
C LEU A 133 -19.83 10.19 -41.92
N HIS A 134 -18.78 10.68 -41.27
CA HIS A 134 -18.61 12.12 -40.97
C HIS A 134 -18.44 13.00 -42.22
N ARG A 135 -18.04 12.41 -43.35
CA ARG A 135 -17.89 13.13 -44.62
C ARG A 135 -19.20 13.20 -45.41
N GLN A 136 -20.24 12.49 -44.98
CA GLN A 136 -21.56 12.54 -45.60
C GLN A 136 -22.36 13.74 -45.09
N PRO A 137 -23.25 14.32 -45.92
CA PRO A 137 -24.14 15.38 -45.46
C PRO A 137 -25.08 14.85 -44.37
N HIS A 138 -25.44 15.72 -43.42
CA HIS A 138 -26.13 15.35 -42.17
C HIS A 138 -27.44 14.58 -42.40
N ASN A 139 -28.15 14.84 -43.50
CA ASN A 139 -29.38 14.14 -43.86
C ASN A 139 -29.15 12.66 -44.22
N VAL A 140 -27.98 12.31 -44.77
CA VAL A 140 -27.59 10.94 -45.10
C VAL A 140 -27.02 10.22 -43.87
N ALA A 141 -26.29 10.94 -43.01
CA ALA A 141 -25.72 10.35 -41.81
C ALA A 141 -26.74 10.13 -40.67
N ALA A 142 -27.78 10.97 -40.57
CA ALA A 142 -28.71 10.97 -39.44
C ALA A 142 -29.44 9.63 -39.20
N PRO A 143 -30.00 8.95 -40.23
CA PRO A 143 -30.65 7.65 -40.03
C PRO A 143 -29.69 6.56 -39.52
N ILE A 144 -28.43 6.59 -39.99
CA ILE A 144 -27.40 5.63 -39.57
C ILE A 144 -26.99 5.91 -38.12
N VAL A 145 -26.71 7.16 -37.78
CA VAL A 145 -26.37 7.57 -36.40
C VAL A 145 -27.50 7.22 -35.43
N GLN A 146 -28.76 7.40 -35.85
CA GLN A 146 -29.92 7.01 -35.07
C GLN A 146 -29.96 5.50 -34.82
N ALA A 147 -29.76 4.67 -35.84
CA ALA A 147 -29.71 3.21 -35.68
C ALA A 147 -28.60 2.76 -34.71
N TYR A 148 -27.42 3.40 -34.77
CA TYR A 148 -26.34 3.17 -33.81
C TYR A 148 -26.72 3.57 -32.39
N SER A 149 -27.27 4.78 -32.22
CA SER A 149 -27.67 5.32 -30.91
C SER A 149 -28.74 4.46 -30.25
N GLU A 150 -29.75 4.04 -30.99
CA GLU A 150 -30.83 3.19 -30.49
C GLU A 150 -30.31 1.79 -30.11
N SER A 151 -29.44 1.21 -30.94
CA SER A 151 -28.82 -0.08 -30.64
C SER A 151 -27.95 -0.03 -29.39
N LEU A 152 -27.13 1.01 -29.21
CA LEU A 152 -26.33 1.20 -27.99
C LEU A 152 -27.22 1.42 -26.75
N SER A 153 -28.28 2.20 -26.88
CA SER A 153 -29.21 2.47 -25.77
C SER A 153 -29.90 1.20 -25.31
N GLU A 154 -30.29 0.33 -26.24
CA GLU A 154 -30.83 -1.00 -25.96
C GLU A 154 -29.82 -1.89 -25.23
N VAL A 155 -28.55 -1.88 -25.63
CA VAL A 155 -27.48 -2.62 -24.94
C VAL A 155 -27.31 -2.13 -23.51
N PHE A 156 -27.30 -0.81 -23.28
CA PHE A 156 -27.23 -0.25 -21.93
C PHE A 156 -28.46 -0.58 -21.09
N PHE A 157 -29.65 -0.65 -21.70
CA PHE A 157 -30.85 -1.11 -21.04
C PHE A 157 -30.70 -2.56 -20.54
N TRP A 158 -30.17 -3.46 -21.36
CA TRP A 158 -29.90 -4.85 -20.97
C TRP A 158 -28.71 -5.00 -20.00
N ALA A 159 -27.77 -4.05 -19.99
CA ALA A 159 -26.68 -4.01 -19.02
C ALA A 159 -27.15 -3.62 -17.60
N ALA A 160 -28.21 -2.81 -17.49
CA ALA A 160 -28.73 -2.35 -16.20
C ALA A 160 -29.20 -3.50 -15.28
N PRO A 161 -29.98 -4.52 -15.73
CA PRO A 161 -30.30 -5.71 -14.94
C PRO A 161 -29.07 -6.47 -14.44
N VAL A 162 -28.01 -6.58 -15.26
CA VAL A 162 -26.78 -7.28 -14.87
C VAL A 162 -26.06 -6.50 -13.75
N ALA A 163 -25.99 -5.17 -13.86
CA ALA A 163 -25.45 -4.33 -12.79
C ALA A 163 -26.32 -4.36 -11.53
N MET A 164 -27.65 -4.42 -11.68
CA MET A 164 -28.59 -4.55 -10.57
C MET A 164 -28.40 -5.89 -9.84
N LEU A 165 -28.20 -6.99 -10.57
CA LEU A 165 -27.86 -8.27 -9.97
C LEU A 165 -26.55 -8.18 -9.17
N GLY A 166 -25.53 -7.52 -9.72
CA GLY A 166 -24.28 -7.23 -9.00
C GLY A 166 -24.50 -6.43 -7.72
N PHE A 167 -25.38 -5.42 -7.75
CA PHE A 167 -25.78 -4.66 -6.58
C PHE A 167 -26.48 -5.52 -5.51
N VAL A 168 -27.44 -6.35 -5.92
CA VAL A 168 -28.13 -7.27 -5.01
C VAL A 168 -27.13 -8.22 -4.37
N VAL A 169 -26.20 -8.81 -5.14
CA VAL A 169 -25.14 -9.68 -4.60
C VAL A 169 -24.23 -8.91 -3.62
N ALA A 170 -23.89 -7.65 -3.92
CA ALA A 170 -23.07 -6.83 -3.03
C ALA A 170 -23.75 -6.53 -1.68
N LEU A 171 -25.09 -6.49 -1.62
CA LEU A 171 -25.82 -6.32 -0.35
C LEU A 171 -25.61 -7.51 0.61
N PHE A 172 -25.45 -8.72 0.07
CA PHE A 172 -25.19 -9.94 0.85
C PHE A 172 -23.76 -10.07 1.34
N LEU A 173 -22.85 -9.18 0.93
CA LEU A 173 -21.46 -9.19 1.37
C LEU A 173 -21.41 -9.01 2.90
N ARG A 174 -20.80 -9.96 3.61
CA ARG A 174 -20.60 -9.86 5.07
C ARG A 174 -19.41 -8.96 5.36
N GLU A 175 -19.60 -8.01 6.27
CA GLU A 175 -18.55 -7.11 6.74
C GLU A 175 -17.74 -7.82 7.83
N ILE A 176 -16.52 -8.25 7.49
CA ILE A 176 -15.52 -8.80 8.41
C ILE A 176 -14.55 -7.64 8.72
N PRO A 177 -14.35 -7.22 9.98
CA PRO A 177 -13.49 -6.09 10.28
C PRO A 177 -12.09 -6.31 9.70
N LEU A 178 -11.51 -5.27 9.07
CA LEU A 178 -10.17 -5.38 8.49
C LEU A 178 -9.20 -5.87 9.56
N ARG A 179 -8.58 -7.03 9.33
CA ARG A 179 -7.30 -7.35 9.98
C ARG A 179 -6.33 -6.19 9.73
N ASP A 180 -5.60 -5.79 10.76
CA ASP A 180 -4.75 -4.60 10.82
C ASP A 180 -3.58 -4.70 9.82
N ILE A 181 -3.87 -4.50 8.53
CA ILE A 181 -2.88 -4.38 7.45
C ILE A 181 -2.48 -2.90 7.43
N HIS A 182 -1.75 -2.49 8.46
CA HIS A 182 -1.16 -1.15 8.51
C HIS A 182 -0.16 -1.00 7.36
N ASN A 183 -0.42 -0.01 6.49
CA ASN A 183 0.47 0.50 5.44
C ASN A 183 1.17 -0.55 4.57
N SER A 184 0.39 -1.41 3.95
CA SER A 184 0.77 -1.84 2.61
C SER A 184 -0.05 -1.00 1.64
N ALA A 185 0.49 0.16 1.24
CA ALA A 185 0.25 0.65 -0.10
C ALA A 185 0.89 -0.40 -1.03
N VAL A 186 0.25 -1.57 -1.11
CA VAL A 186 0.63 -2.60 -2.05
C VAL A 186 0.43 -1.96 -3.40
N ASP A 187 1.50 -2.01 -4.16
CA ASP A 187 1.59 -1.68 -5.56
C ASP A 187 0.35 -2.18 -6.31
N LEU A 188 -0.66 -1.31 -6.43
CA LEU A 188 -1.96 -1.61 -7.02
C LEU A 188 -1.89 -1.61 -8.56
N GLY A 189 -0.68 -1.57 -9.13
CA GLY A 189 -0.37 -1.74 -10.54
C GLY A 189 0.14 -3.13 -10.91
N ASP A 190 0.62 -3.94 -9.95
CA ASP A 190 1.26 -5.21 -10.27
C ASP A 190 0.25 -6.37 -10.25
N GLY A 191 -0.27 -6.68 -11.43
CA GLY A 191 -1.01 -7.91 -11.72
C GLY A 191 -0.20 -9.21 -11.57
N PHE A 192 0.98 -9.16 -10.95
CA PHE A 192 1.85 -10.29 -10.66
C PHE A 192 2.59 -10.06 -9.34
N GLY A 193 2.18 -10.74 -8.26
CA GLY A 193 3.09 -10.97 -7.14
C GLY A 193 4.10 -12.03 -7.58
N MET A 194 5.33 -11.64 -7.93
CA MET A 194 6.40 -12.60 -8.19
C MET A 194 6.58 -13.50 -6.95
N PRO A 195 6.83 -14.82 -7.11
CA PRO A 195 7.33 -15.64 -6.02
C PRO A 195 8.55 -14.94 -5.45
N THR A 196 8.60 -14.72 -4.14
CA THR A 196 9.76 -14.10 -3.50
C THR A 196 11.00 -14.91 -3.86
N THR A 197 11.88 -14.35 -4.70
CA THR A 197 13.24 -14.87 -4.92
C THR A 197 14.17 -14.55 -3.75
N ASP A 198 13.63 -13.95 -2.69
CA ASP A 198 14.36 -13.64 -1.47
C ASP A 198 14.83 -14.93 -0.82
N THR A 199 16.12 -14.96 -0.49
CA THR A 199 16.72 -16.09 0.22
C THR A 199 16.10 -16.24 1.61
N PRO A 200 16.14 -17.45 2.23
CA PRO A 200 15.58 -17.67 3.57
C PRO A 200 16.07 -16.66 4.62
N GLU A 201 17.29 -16.17 4.47
CA GLU A 201 17.91 -15.16 5.34
C GLU A 201 17.25 -13.79 5.16
N ARG A 202 16.96 -13.38 3.91
CA ARG A 202 16.24 -12.13 3.61
C ARG A 202 14.81 -12.15 4.15
N LEU A 203 14.15 -13.31 4.12
CA LEU A 203 12.82 -13.49 4.70
C LEU A 203 12.87 -13.36 6.24
N LEU A 204 13.88 -13.93 6.89
CA LEU A 204 14.10 -13.77 8.33
C LEU A 204 14.42 -12.32 8.70
N GLU A 205 15.29 -11.65 7.95
CA GLU A 205 15.62 -10.23 8.15
C GLU A 205 14.36 -9.36 8.05
N ASN A 206 13.54 -9.58 7.01
CA ASN A 206 12.29 -8.83 6.80
C ASN A 206 11.27 -9.10 7.93
N ALA A 207 11.16 -10.33 8.40
CA ALA A 207 10.29 -10.70 9.52
C ALA A 207 10.71 -10.01 10.83
N ILE A 208 12.01 -10.03 11.15
CA ILE A 208 12.58 -9.35 12.33
C ILE A 208 12.39 -7.84 12.22
N ALA A 209 12.68 -7.23 11.06
CA ALA A 209 12.54 -5.80 10.86
C ALA A 209 11.07 -5.32 10.90
N ARG A 210 10.12 -6.17 10.50
CA ARG A 210 8.67 -5.90 10.64
C ARG A 210 8.26 -5.97 12.11
N MET A 211 8.74 -6.98 12.82
CA MET A 211 8.43 -7.17 14.24
C MET A 211 8.96 -6.02 15.12
N LEU A 212 10.18 -5.56 14.86
CA LEU A 212 10.79 -4.43 15.59
C LEU A 212 10.09 -3.09 15.33
N ARG A 213 9.40 -2.92 14.19
CA ARG A 213 8.66 -1.70 13.85
C ARG A 213 7.23 -1.66 14.39
N GLY A 214 6.57 -2.82 14.49
CA GLY A 214 5.14 -2.90 14.84
C GLY A 214 4.82 -3.09 16.31
N ASP A 215 5.73 -3.68 17.09
CA ASP A 215 5.51 -3.92 18.52
C ASP A 215 6.58 -3.16 19.32
N PRO A 216 6.21 -2.37 20.36
CA PRO A 216 7.17 -1.69 21.23
C PRO A 216 7.95 -2.66 22.14
N GLY A 217 8.56 -3.70 21.56
CA GLY A 217 9.65 -4.54 22.06
C GLY A 217 9.59 -5.03 23.51
N VAL A 218 10.73 -5.57 23.96
CA VAL A 218 10.98 -5.77 25.40
C VAL A 218 11.19 -4.39 26.01
N ARG A 219 10.19 -3.86 26.71
CA ARG A 219 10.33 -2.57 27.40
C ARG A 219 11.40 -2.68 28.47
N LEU A 220 12.37 -1.76 28.50
CA LEU A 220 13.41 -1.71 29.56
C LEU A 220 12.82 -1.77 30.97
N ARG A 221 11.62 -1.19 31.16
CA ARG A 221 10.83 -1.26 32.42
C ARG A 221 10.49 -2.69 32.84
N SER A 222 10.21 -3.58 31.89
CA SER A 222 9.91 -5.00 32.18
C SER A 222 11.16 -5.78 32.57
N ILE A 223 12.33 -5.35 32.08
CA ILE A 223 13.62 -5.94 32.43
C ILE A 223 14.07 -5.48 33.81
N SER A 224 13.93 -4.17 34.12
CA SER A 224 14.33 -3.60 35.41
C SER A 224 13.52 -4.14 36.60
N MET A 225 12.33 -4.71 36.36
CA MET A 225 11.51 -5.32 37.41
C MET A 225 11.88 -6.79 37.69
N ARG A 226 12.85 -7.38 36.97
CA ARG A 226 13.28 -8.76 37.21
C ARG A 226 14.23 -8.85 38.41
N PRO A 227 14.18 -9.94 39.21
CA PRO A 227 15.02 -10.10 40.41
C PRO A 227 16.52 -9.98 40.13
N ASP A 228 16.95 -10.37 38.93
CA ASP A 228 18.36 -10.40 38.53
C ASP A 228 18.86 -9.06 37.98
N CYS A 229 17.97 -8.10 37.71
CA CYS A 229 18.35 -6.78 37.17
C CYS A 229 18.53 -5.77 38.30
N ARG A 230 19.77 -5.31 38.47
CA ARG A 230 20.15 -4.36 39.53
C ARG A 230 20.07 -2.89 39.11
N LEU A 231 19.77 -2.63 37.84
CA LEU A 231 19.69 -1.28 37.27
C LEU A 231 18.23 -0.87 37.08
N ASP A 232 17.95 0.40 37.37
CA ASP A 232 16.69 1.03 37.00
C ASP A 232 16.61 1.25 35.48
N VAL A 233 15.44 1.69 34.99
CA VAL A 233 15.22 1.92 33.56
C VAL A 233 16.23 2.89 32.96
N ALA A 234 16.58 3.93 33.72
CA ALA A 234 17.56 4.94 33.31
C ALA A 234 18.98 4.36 33.27
N GLY A 235 19.36 3.52 34.24
CA GLY A 235 20.64 2.82 34.27
C GLY A 235 20.80 1.84 33.12
N LEU A 236 19.79 0.99 32.87
CA LEU A 236 19.79 0.06 31.72
C LEU A 236 19.94 0.81 30.40
N TRP A 237 19.19 1.90 30.24
CA TRP A 237 19.29 2.77 29.08
C TRP A 237 20.69 3.37 28.92
N GLY A 238 21.29 3.85 30.01
CA GLY A 238 22.61 4.48 30.01
C GLY A 238 23.71 3.48 29.66
N VAL A 239 23.71 2.28 30.25
CA VAL A 239 24.68 1.22 29.94
C VAL A 239 24.56 0.80 28.47
N MET A 240 23.35 0.62 27.94
CA MET A 240 23.12 0.33 26.53
C MET A 240 23.65 1.44 25.61
N ARG A 241 23.55 2.71 26.02
CA ARG A 241 24.08 3.83 25.25
C ARG A 241 25.59 3.88 25.24
N ILE A 242 26.25 3.67 26.39
CA ILE A 242 27.71 3.59 26.48
C ILE A 242 28.23 2.47 25.58
N TYR A 243 27.62 1.28 25.66
CA TYR A 243 28.00 0.15 24.80
C TYR A 243 27.88 0.49 23.31
N ARG A 244 26.74 1.05 22.90
CA ARG A 244 26.48 1.35 21.50
C ARG A 244 27.41 2.42 20.94
N PHE A 245 27.67 3.49 21.69
CA PHE A 245 28.59 4.54 21.26
C PHE A 245 30.05 4.07 21.30
N GLY A 246 30.42 3.23 22.28
CA GLY A 246 31.75 2.63 22.35
C GLY A 246 32.05 1.71 21.16
N GLN A 247 31.06 0.91 20.73
CA GLN A 247 31.17 0.08 19.53
C GLN A 247 31.24 0.91 18.23
N MET A 248 30.49 2.02 18.17
CA MET A 248 30.36 2.81 16.94
C MET A 248 31.51 3.79 16.72
N TYR A 249 31.96 4.48 17.78
CA TYR A 249 32.93 5.57 17.69
C TYR A 249 34.25 5.26 18.40
N GLY A 250 34.42 4.04 18.92
CA GLY A 250 35.59 3.60 19.70
C GLY A 250 35.63 4.17 21.13
N ALA A 251 35.01 5.32 21.38
CA ALA A 251 34.85 5.93 22.69
C ALA A 251 33.45 6.53 22.85
N ALA A 252 32.78 6.25 23.96
CA ALA A 252 31.48 6.86 24.25
C ALA A 252 31.69 8.20 24.97
N ARG A 253 31.37 9.32 24.31
CA ARG A 253 31.41 10.64 24.95
C ARG A 253 30.03 11.06 25.42
N LEU A 254 29.95 11.70 26.58
CA LEU A 254 28.68 12.15 27.14
C LEU A 254 28.07 13.29 26.30
N SER A 255 28.92 14.17 25.79
CA SER A 255 28.57 15.23 24.82
C SER A 255 27.89 14.67 23.56
N ASP A 256 28.55 13.74 22.86
CA ASP A 256 28.03 13.09 21.65
C ASP A 256 26.68 12.38 21.90
N ILE A 257 26.54 11.76 23.08
CA ILE A 257 25.29 11.11 23.49
C ILE A 257 24.17 12.16 23.63
N GLY A 258 24.43 13.29 24.29
CA GLY A 258 23.50 14.41 24.43
C GLY A 258 23.07 15.01 23.08
N GLU A 259 24.04 15.30 22.22
CA GLU A 259 23.80 15.83 20.88
C GLU A 259 22.93 14.89 20.04
N SER A 260 23.18 13.58 20.10
CA SER A 260 22.39 12.58 19.35
C SER A 260 20.91 12.55 19.74
N MET A 261 20.57 13.05 20.93
CA MET A 261 19.21 13.13 21.44
C MET A 261 18.63 14.54 21.38
N ARG A 262 19.40 15.52 20.89
CA ARG A 262 19.04 16.94 20.88
C ARG A 262 18.67 17.46 22.28
N ILE A 263 19.37 16.98 23.31
CA ILE A 263 19.23 17.46 24.69
C ILE A 263 20.60 17.87 25.25
N PRO A 264 20.66 18.92 26.08
CA PRO A 264 21.89 19.31 26.76
C PRO A 264 22.43 18.15 27.61
N PHE A 265 23.74 17.94 27.60
CA PHE A 265 24.37 16.79 28.27
C PHE A 265 24.20 16.86 29.80
N GLU A 266 24.02 18.05 30.35
CA GLU A 266 23.79 18.31 31.77
C GLU A 266 22.50 17.63 32.29
N VAL A 267 21.51 17.43 31.41
CA VAL A 267 20.25 16.77 31.75
C VAL A 267 20.46 15.27 31.99
N ILE A 268 21.40 14.66 31.26
CA ILE A 268 21.66 13.23 31.32
C ILE A 268 22.82 12.87 32.26
N GLU A 269 23.72 13.81 32.53
CA GLU A 269 24.87 13.63 33.41
C GLU A 269 24.53 12.94 34.74
N PRO A 270 23.45 13.29 35.48
CA PRO A 270 23.14 12.63 36.74
C PRO A 270 22.90 11.13 36.59
N THR A 271 22.37 10.68 35.46
CA THR A 271 22.12 9.26 35.20
C THR A 271 23.43 8.51 34.94
N PHE A 272 24.34 9.10 34.16
CA PHE A 272 25.65 8.51 33.89
C PHE A 272 26.57 8.56 35.12
N ALA A 273 26.48 9.61 35.93
CA ALA A 273 27.17 9.70 37.21
C ALA A 273 26.74 8.58 38.18
N ARG A 274 25.44 8.24 38.23
CA ARG A 274 24.94 7.08 39.00
C ARG A 274 25.51 5.75 38.50
N LEU A 275 25.68 5.59 37.19
CA LEU A 275 26.30 4.38 36.61
C LEU A 275 27.78 4.25 36.99
N VAL A 276 28.50 5.36 37.04
CA VAL A 276 29.90 5.39 37.50
C VAL A 276 29.98 5.10 39.00
N ALA A 277 29.17 5.76 39.81
CA ALA A 277 29.11 5.53 41.26
C ALA A 277 28.68 4.10 41.61
N GLY A 278 27.79 3.50 40.82
CA GLY A 278 27.35 2.11 40.95
C GLY A 278 28.36 1.07 40.42
N GLY A 279 29.50 1.50 39.88
CA GLY A 279 30.54 0.60 39.37
C GLY A 279 30.21 -0.08 38.04
N TYR A 280 29.20 0.40 37.30
CA TYR A 280 28.79 -0.13 35.99
C TYR A 280 29.51 0.56 34.82
N ALA A 281 30.03 1.77 35.03
CA ALA A 281 30.78 2.52 34.04
C ALA A 281 32.02 3.16 34.68
N GLN A 282 33.01 3.47 33.87
CA GLN A 282 34.16 4.30 34.23
C GLN A 282 34.16 5.53 33.32
N ARG A 283 34.63 6.66 33.86
CA ARG A 283 34.66 7.95 33.18
C ARG A 283 36.06 8.55 33.33
N ALA A 284 36.63 9.01 32.22
CA ALA A 284 37.81 9.88 32.19
C ALA A 284 37.49 11.13 31.37
N GLY A 285 37.26 12.25 32.06
CA GLY A 285 36.78 13.48 31.42
C GLY A 285 35.41 13.26 30.78
N ASP A 286 35.31 13.50 29.48
CA ASP A 286 34.08 13.32 28.70
C ASP A 286 33.89 11.89 28.18
N GLN A 287 34.95 11.06 28.20
CA GLN A 287 34.89 9.69 27.72
C GLN A 287 34.42 8.73 28.81
N MET A 288 33.60 7.76 28.40
CA MET A 288 33.08 6.70 29.24
C MET A 288 33.22 5.33 28.58
N TRP A 289 33.46 4.31 29.40
CA TRP A 289 33.45 2.91 29.00
C TRP A 289 32.78 2.07 30.08
N LEU A 290 32.33 0.87 29.69
CA LEU A 290 31.69 -0.05 30.61
C LEU A 290 32.72 -0.82 31.43
N THR A 291 32.40 -1.04 32.71
CA THR A 291 33.11 -2.03 33.53
C THR A 291 32.65 -3.44 33.16
N PRO A 292 33.33 -4.51 33.64
CA PRO A 292 32.84 -5.88 33.47
C PRO A 292 31.40 -6.07 33.99
N ALA A 293 31.03 -5.39 35.09
CA ALA A 293 29.67 -5.43 35.63
C ALA A 293 28.65 -4.72 34.71
N GLY A 294 29.04 -3.60 34.09
CA GLY A 294 28.22 -2.93 33.08
C GLY A 294 28.03 -3.78 31.84
N ALA A 295 29.11 -4.38 31.32
CA ALA A 295 29.07 -5.26 30.17
C ALA A 295 28.14 -6.47 30.40
N GLN A 296 28.19 -7.10 31.59
CA GLN A 296 27.27 -8.18 31.95
C GLN A 296 25.79 -7.77 31.89
N GLN A 297 25.46 -6.52 32.26
CA GLN A 297 24.08 -6.03 32.15
C GLN A 297 23.65 -5.84 30.69
N VAL A 298 24.57 -5.42 29.81
CA VAL A 298 24.31 -5.37 28.36
C VAL A 298 24.03 -6.76 27.81
N ASP A 299 24.90 -7.72 28.13
CA ASP A 299 24.78 -9.11 27.67
C ASP A 299 23.47 -9.74 28.15
N TYR A 300 23.06 -9.43 29.39
CA TYR A 300 21.77 -9.84 29.94
C TYR A 300 20.61 -9.27 29.12
N VAL A 301 20.57 -7.96 28.89
CA VAL A 301 19.50 -7.31 28.09
C VAL A 301 19.48 -7.87 26.66
N TYR A 302 20.64 -8.06 26.04
CA TYR A 302 20.77 -8.60 24.70
C TYR A 302 20.23 -10.03 24.63
N SER A 303 20.59 -10.89 25.58
CA SER A 303 20.11 -12.28 25.63
C SER A 303 18.59 -12.38 25.80
N LEU A 304 17.98 -11.49 26.59
CA LEU A 304 16.53 -11.43 26.79
C LEU A 304 15.80 -10.98 25.54
N LEU A 305 16.33 -9.96 24.87
CA LEU A 305 15.78 -9.49 23.60
C LEU A 305 15.85 -10.60 22.56
N LEU A 306 16.96 -11.32 22.49
CA LEU A 306 17.10 -12.41 21.54
C LEU A 306 16.15 -13.58 21.81
N ALA A 307 16.04 -13.99 23.08
CA ALA A 307 15.10 -15.04 23.48
C ALA A 307 13.64 -14.66 23.17
N TRP A 308 13.28 -13.39 23.38
CA TRP A 308 11.96 -12.86 23.02
C TRP A 308 11.72 -12.89 21.51
N ILE A 309 12.72 -12.52 20.68
CA ILE A 309 12.60 -12.56 19.22
C ILE A 309 12.40 -14.00 18.74
N VAL A 310 13.21 -14.94 19.24
CA VAL A 310 13.12 -16.36 18.87
C VAL A 310 11.76 -16.95 19.26
N ASP A 311 11.32 -16.77 20.52
CA ASP A 311 10.02 -17.28 20.98
C ASP A 311 8.88 -16.70 20.15
N LYS A 312 8.91 -15.39 19.87
CA LYS A 312 7.85 -14.73 19.12
C LYS A 312 7.82 -15.12 17.65
N LEU A 313 8.97 -15.27 17.00
CA LEU A 313 9.05 -15.80 15.63
C LEU A 313 8.55 -17.25 15.57
N SER A 314 8.90 -18.08 16.57
CA SER A 314 8.46 -19.48 16.61
C SER A 314 6.94 -19.66 16.78
N ARG A 315 6.26 -18.65 17.37
CA ARG A 315 4.79 -18.63 17.55
C ARG A 315 4.07 -17.83 16.48
N SER A 316 4.78 -17.15 15.58
CA SER A 316 4.19 -16.29 14.57
C SER A 316 3.68 -17.12 13.39
N PRO A 317 2.38 -17.06 13.05
CA PRO A 317 1.86 -17.75 11.87
C PRO A 317 2.43 -17.20 10.55
N SER A 318 3.08 -16.02 10.59
CA SER A 318 3.64 -15.36 9.40
C SER A 318 5.05 -15.82 9.00
N TYR A 319 5.69 -16.68 9.79
CA TYR A 319 7.04 -17.19 9.53
C TYR A 319 7.06 -18.71 9.71
N GLN A 320 7.23 -19.45 8.61
CA GLN A 320 7.18 -20.93 8.60
C GLN A 320 8.46 -21.60 9.13
N GLY A 321 9.56 -20.85 9.28
CA GLY A 321 10.81 -21.34 9.85
C GLY A 321 10.81 -21.37 11.37
N ARG A 322 11.57 -22.28 11.99
CA ARG A 322 11.95 -22.20 13.41
C ARG A 322 13.40 -21.71 13.45
N PRO A 323 13.64 -20.40 13.48
CA PRO A 323 14.99 -19.89 13.33
C PRO A 323 15.77 -20.19 14.60
N ASP A 324 17.00 -20.68 14.46
CA ASP A 324 17.86 -20.89 15.62
C ASP A 324 18.38 -19.54 16.14
N ARG A 325 18.80 -19.52 17.41
CA ARG A 325 19.41 -18.37 18.08
C ARG A 325 20.51 -17.72 17.22
N ARG A 326 21.36 -18.53 16.58
CA ARG A 326 22.45 -18.04 15.72
C ARG A 326 21.96 -17.33 14.45
N GLU A 327 20.88 -17.82 13.84
CA GLU A 327 20.31 -17.24 12.62
C GLU A 327 19.71 -15.87 12.91
N VAL A 328 19.02 -15.73 14.05
CA VAL A 328 18.48 -14.45 14.53
C VAL A 328 19.61 -13.47 14.86
N GLU A 329 20.68 -13.93 15.51
CA GLU A 329 21.86 -13.10 15.81
C GLU A 329 22.49 -12.54 14.53
N ASN A 330 22.71 -13.39 13.53
CA ASN A 330 23.29 -12.98 12.24
C ASN A 330 22.37 -12.01 11.49
N ALA A 331 21.07 -12.28 11.45
CA ALA A 331 20.10 -11.40 10.81
C ALA A 331 20.03 -10.01 11.49
N LEU A 332 20.08 -9.95 12.83
CA LEU A 332 20.13 -8.69 13.57
C LEU A 332 21.41 -7.89 13.28
N GLN A 333 22.56 -8.56 13.17
CA GLN A 333 23.82 -7.91 12.78
C GLN A 333 23.74 -7.31 11.37
N HIS A 334 23.18 -8.05 10.41
CA HIS A 334 22.99 -7.56 9.05
C HIS A 334 22.03 -6.37 8.98
N ILE A 335 20.90 -6.44 9.68
CA ILE A 335 19.95 -5.32 9.79
C ILE A 335 20.64 -4.10 10.39
N ALA A 336 21.38 -4.28 11.50
CA ALA A 336 22.10 -3.20 12.15
C ALA A 336 23.13 -2.57 11.20
N HIS A 337 23.91 -3.38 10.50
CA HIS A 337 24.89 -2.90 9.53
C HIS A 337 24.24 -2.12 8.37
N ARG A 338 23.10 -2.59 7.86
CA ARG A 338 22.36 -1.95 6.77
C ARG A 338 21.77 -0.60 7.17
N VAL A 339 21.19 -0.51 8.36
CA VAL A 339 20.65 0.75 8.91
C VAL A 339 21.77 1.78 9.10
N LEU A 340 22.97 1.34 9.44
CA LEU A 340 24.14 2.20 9.60
C LEU A 340 24.68 2.70 8.26
N ALA A 341 24.89 1.80 7.29
CA ALA A 341 25.35 2.17 5.94
C ALA A 341 24.39 3.16 5.23
N GLN A 342 23.10 3.11 5.55
CA GLN A 342 22.11 4.01 4.99
C GLN A 342 22.09 5.40 5.66
N ARG A 343 22.63 5.51 6.88
CA ARG A 343 22.72 6.77 7.63
C ARG A 343 23.93 7.60 7.19
N ASP A 344 25.03 6.96 6.84
CA ASP A 344 26.23 7.63 6.31
C ASP A 344 25.97 8.37 4.98
N TRP A 345 24.93 7.98 4.23
CA TRP A 345 24.53 8.68 3.00
C TRP A 345 23.96 10.10 3.27
N HIS A 346 23.39 10.35 4.45
CA HIS A 346 22.76 11.62 4.76
C HIS A 346 23.71 12.70 5.28
N ASP A 347 24.97 12.35 5.57
CA ASP A 347 25.98 13.30 6.05
C ASP A 347 26.84 13.91 4.92
N ASP A 348 26.73 13.40 3.68
CA ASP A 348 27.38 13.95 2.48
C ASP A 348 26.43 14.78 1.59
N ALA A 349 25.70 15.72 2.20
CA ALA A 349 25.10 16.81 1.42
C ALA A 349 26.18 17.88 1.18
N PRO A 350 26.63 18.13 -0.07
CA PRO A 350 27.65 19.12 -0.33
C PRO A 350 27.15 20.51 0.09
N SER A 351 27.95 21.20 0.90
CA SER A 351 27.81 22.61 1.24
C SER A 351 27.67 23.41 -0.05
N THR A 352 26.44 23.82 -0.36
CA THR A 352 26.14 24.62 -1.54
C THR A 352 26.70 26.02 -1.35
N GLY A 353 27.84 26.24 -1.98
CA GLY A 353 28.17 27.42 -2.78
C GLY A 353 28.03 28.79 -2.09
N GLY A 354 29.17 29.30 -1.63
CA GLY A 354 29.34 30.74 -1.43
C GLY A 354 29.07 31.48 -2.75
N LEU A 355 28.03 32.29 -2.76
CA LEU A 355 27.74 33.26 -3.81
C LEU A 355 28.83 34.35 -3.81
N GLN A 356 29.79 34.24 -4.74
CA GLN A 356 30.54 35.39 -5.23
C GLN A 356 29.57 36.30 -5.98
N ALA A 357 29.20 37.42 -5.37
CA ALA A 357 28.54 38.53 -6.04
C ALA A 357 29.56 39.24 -6.94
N GLY A 358 29.56 38.87 -8.22
CA GLY A 358 30.27 39.57 -9.29
C GLY A 358 29.56 40.87 -9.67
N ALA A 359 30.35 41.95 -9.67
CA ALA A 359 29.99 43.33 -9.88
C ALA A 359 29.16 43.62 -11.15
N GLY A 360 28.11 44.42 -10.96
CA GLY A 360 27.55 45.27 -12.01
C GLY A 360 28.16 46.66 -11.92
N SER A 361 28.89 47.09 -12.95
CA SER A 361 29.26 48.48 -13.20
C SER A 361 29.57 48.69 -14.67
N ARG A 362 28.76 49.54 -15.32
CA ARG A 362 29.06 50.56 -16.38
C ARG A 362 30.31 50.25 -17.24
N TYR A 363 30.22 50.10 -18.56
CA TYR A 363 29.70 51.04 -19.57
C TYR A 363 29.31 50.29 -20.85
#